data_AF-A0A537FVQ3-F1
#
_entry.id   AF-A0A537FVQ3-F1
#
_cell.length_a   1.000
_cell.length_b   1.000
_cell.length_c   1.000
_cell.angle_alpha   90.00
_cell.angle_beta   90.00
_cell.angle_gamma   90.00
#
_symmetry.space_group_name_H-M   'P 1'
#
loop_
_entity.id
_entity.type
_entity.pdbx_description
1 polymer ?
#
loop_
_entity_poly.entity_id
_entity_poly.type
_entity_poly.pdbx_seq_one_letter_code
_entity_poly.pdbx_strand_id
1 'polypeptide(L)'
;MSQQGLDLIFEQVLSGGLVFRDRNLLRHDYMPATLPHREEQIRRLGSVLAPALSRERVSNLFAYGKTGTGKTIVTRFVLDRLQRK
;
A
#
# COMPACT_ATOMS: atom_id res chain seq x y z
N MET A 1 -13.61 -38.24 7.97
CA MET A 1 -14.21 -37.43 9.05
C MET A 1 -13.61 -36.01 9.16
N SER A 2 -12.39 -35.74 8.67
CA SER A 2 -11.80 -34.38 8.71
C SER A 2 -12.34 -33.39 7.67
N GLN A 3 -12.88 -33.88 6.54
CA GLN A 3 -13.32 -33.01 5.43
C GLN A 3 -14.65 -32.28 5.72
N GLN A 4 -15.60 -32.94 6.40
CA GLN A 4 -16.90 -32.36 6.74
C GLN A 4 -16.81 -31.12 7.65
N GLY A 5 -15.78 -31.04 8.49
CA GLY A 5 -15.54 -29.86 9.33
C GLY A 5 -15.06 -28.65 8.54
N LEU A 6 -14.29 -28.87 7.46
CA LEU A 6 -13.84 -27.79 6.56
C LEU A 6 -14.99 -27.26 5.72
N ASP A 7 -15.83 -28.16 5.20
CA ASP A 7 -16.98 -27.79 4.38
C ASP A 7 -17.95 -26.88 5.16
N LEU A 8 -18.22 -27.20 6.44
CA LEU A 8 -19.04 -26.36 7.32
C LEU A 8 -18.47 -24.95 7.54
N ILE A 9 -17.14 -24.82 7.63
CA ILE A 9 -16.47 -23.51 7.79
C ILE A 9 -16.63 -22.69 6.51
N PHE A 10 -16.46 -23.31 5.33
CA PHE A 10 -16.61 -22.62 4.06
C PHE A 10 -18.04 -22.15 3.83
N GLU A 11 -19.03 -23.00 4.13
CA GLU A 11 -20.45 -22.63 4.06
C GLU A 11 -20.81 -21.48 5.00
N GLN A 12 -20.26 -21.43 6.21
CA GLN A 12 -20.43 -20.30 7.14
C GLN A 12 -19.85 -18.98 6.60
N VAL A 13 -18.69 -19.04 5.94
CA VAL A 13 -18.07 -17.85 5.33
C VAL A 13 -18.88 -17.37 4.12
N LEU A 14 -19.42 -18.29 3.33
CA LEU A 14 -20.22 -17.98 2.14
C LEU A 14 -21.64 -17.49 2.48
N SER A 15 -22.23 -17.99 3.57
CA SER A 15 -23.58 -17.62 4.03
C SER A 15 -23.63 -16.33 4.87
N GLY A 16 -22.48 -15.83 5.35
CA GLY A 16 -22.42 -14.60 6.13
C GLY A 16 -22.77 -13.35 5.31
N GLY A 17 -23.66 -12.50 5.83
CA GLY A 17 -24.09 -11.27 5.16
C GLY A 17 -22.93 -10.34 4.79
N LEU A 18 -22.91 -9.90 3.54
CA LEU A 18 -21.87 -9.03 2.97
C LEU A 18 -21.99 -7.59 3.49
N VAL A 19 -21.51 -7.33 4.71
CA VAL A 19 -21.34 -5.95 5.24
C VAL A 19 -20.36 -5.13 4.39
N PHE A 20 -19.37 -5.81 3.80
CA PHE A 20 -18.33 -5.18 2.99
C PHE A 20 -18.52 -5.52 1.51
N ARG A 21 -18.49 -4.50 0.65
CA ARG A 21 -18.43 -4.69 -0.81
C ARG A 21 -17.09 -5.29 -1.25
N ASP A 22 -16.00 -4.84 -0.64
CA ASP A 22 -14.65 -5.40 -0.84
C ASP A 22 -13.81 -5.21 0.43
N ARG A 23 -13.52 -6.32 1.12
CA ARG A 23 -12.71 -6.32 2.34
C ARG A 23 -11.21 -6.12 2.04
N ASN A 24 -10.76 -6.37 0.81
CA ASN A 24 -9.34 -6.28 0.45
C ASN A 24 -8.82 -4.85 0.55
N LEU A 25 -9.69 -3.86 0.30
CA LEU A 25 -9.39 -2.43 0.44
C LEU A 25 -8.92 -2.03 1.85
N LEU A 26 -9.31 -2.79 2.89
CA LEU A 26 -8.98 -2.52 4.28
C LEU A 26 -7.70 -3.23 4.75
N ARG A 27 -7.09 -4.06 3.90
CA ARG A 27 -5.86 -4.75 4.26
C ARG A 27 -4.69 -3.77 4.27
N HIS A 28 -3.71 -4.06 5.12
CA HIS A 28 -2.52 -3.24 5.31
C HIS A 28 -1.61 -3.18 4.07
N ASP A 29 -1.72 -4.17 3.18
CA ASP A 29 -0.97 -4.27 1.93
C ASP A 29 -1.68 -3.60 0.75
N TYR A 30 -2.95 -3.19 0.91
CA TYR A 30 -3.67 -2.46 -0.11
C TYR A 30 -3.03 -1.09 -0.34
N MET A 31 -2.77 -0.81 -1.62
CA MET A 31 -2.19 0.46 -2.04
C MET A 31 -3.21 1.24 -2.87
N PRO A 32 -3.75 2.36 -2.34
CA PRO A 32 -4.74 3.14 -3.05
C PRO A 32 -4.10 3.90 -4.23
N ALA A 33 -4.92 4.23 -5.22
CA ALA A 33 -4.50 5.01 -6.38
C ALA A 33 -4.07 6.45 -6.02
N THR A 34 -4.59 6.98 -4.92
CA THR A 34 -4.28 8.32 -4.39
C THR A 34 -4.06 8.25 -2.89
N LEU A 35 -3.13 9.09 -2.40
CA LEU A 35 -2.83 9.22 -0.97
C LEU A 35 -3.21 10.64 -0.53
N PRO A 36 -4.42 10.85 0.01
CA PRO A 36 -4.88 12.18 0.39
C PRO A 36 -4.01 12.76 1.50
N HIS A 37 -3.78 14.08 1.46
CA HIS A 37 -2.99 14.83 2.45
C HIS A 37 -1.52 14.39 2.54
N ARG A 38 -1.00 13.75 1.49
CA ARG A 38 0.40 13.32 1.37
C ARG A 38 1.09 13.88 0.12
N GLU A 39 0.47 14.83 -0.54
CA GLU A 39 0.93 15.41 -1.81
C GLU A 39 2.29 16.09 -1.66
N GLU A 40 2.52 16.79 -0.54
CA GLU A 40 3.80 17.43 -0.27
C GLU A 40 4.92 16.41 -0.04
N GLN A 41 4.67 15.38 0.76
CA GLN A 41 5.66 14.34 1.03
C GLN A 41 5.97 13.53 -0.23
N ILE A 42 4.97 13.24 -1.06
CA ILE A 42 5.13 12.60 -2.37
C ILE A 42 5.99 13.47 -3.28
N ARG A 43 5.69 14.77 -3.38
CA ARG A 43 6.47 15.72 -4.19
C ARG A 43 7.92 15.77 -3.74
N ARG A 44 8.17 15.93 -2.43
CA ARG A 44 9.51 16.01 -1.86
C ARG A 44 10.32 14.74 -2.12
N LEU A 45 9.74 13.58 -1.85
CA LEU A 45 10.42 12.29 -2.09
C LEU A 45 10.66 12.06 -3.59
N GLY A 46 9.67 12.39 -4.43
CA GLY A 46 9.78 12.32 -5.89
C GLY A 46 10.90 13.22 -6.41
N SER A 47 11.02 14.46 -5.96
CA SER A 47 12.09 15.38 -6.36
C SER A 47 13.48 14.87 -5.98
N VAL A 48 13.63 14.24 -4.82
CA VAL A 48 14.91 13.65 -4.38
C VAL A 48 15.30 12.44 -5.23
N LEU A 49 14.31 11.63 -5.64
CA LEU A 49 14.54 10.41 -6.41
C LEU A 49 14.51 10.63 -7.93
N ALA A 50 14.02 11.77 -8.42
CA ALA A 50 13.91 12.07 -9.85
C ALA A 50 15.23 11.91 -10.64
N PRO A 51 16.42 12.27 -10.12
CA PRO A 51 17.68 12.07 -10.84
C PRO A 51 17.97 10.60 -11.19
N ALA A 52 17.37 9.64 -10.48
CA ALA A 52 17.52 8.22 -10.79
C ALA A 52 17.02 7.87 -12.20
N LEU A 53 16.05 8.62 -12.74
CA LEU A 53 15.53 8.42 -14.10
C LEU A 53 16.60 8.74 -15.16
N SER A 54 17.49 9.70 -14.87
CA SER A 54 18.62 10.07 -15.74
C SER A 54 19.88 9.23 -15.48
N ARG A 55 19.78 8.15 -14.69
CA ARG A 55 20.90 7.33 -14.23
C ARG A 55 21.94 8.11 -13.40
N GLU A 56 21.51 9.20 -12.77
CA GLU A 56 22.33 9.97 -11.86
C GLU A 56 22.20 9.46 -10.42
N ARG A 57 23.22 9.75 -9.60
CA ARG A 57 23.21 9.39 -8.19
C ARG A 57 22.22 10.25 -7.42
N VAL A 58 21.30 9.61 -6.70
CA VAL A 58 20.34 10.29 -5.82
C VAL A 58 20.91 10.55 -4.43
N SER A 59 20.33 11.55 -3.76
CA SER A 59 20.62 11.84 -2.36
C SER A 59 19.97 10.83 -1.42
N ASN A 60 20.65 10.49 -0.33
CA ASN A 60 20.08 9.67 0.74
C ASN A 60 18.92 10.39 1.42
N LEU A 61 17.88 9.65 1.81
CA LEU A 61 16.72 10.18 2.49
C LEU A 61 16.39 9.37 3.74
N PHE A 62 16.06 10.08 4.83
CA PHE A 62 15.59 9.49 6.08
C PHE A 62 14.17 9.97 6.38
N ALA A 63 13.21 9.05 6.45
CA ALA A 63 11.81 9.34 6.74
C ALA A 63 11.47 8.96 8.20
N TYR A 64 11.07 9.95 9.01
CA TYR A 64 10.76 9.77 10.43
C TYR A 64 9.33 10.21 10.77
N GLY A 65 8.80 9.71 11.89
CA GLY A 65 7.45 10.02 12.39
C GLY A 65 6.81 8.85 13.14
N LYS A 66 5.66 9.09 13.79
CA LYS A 66 4.91 8.05 14.55
C LYS A 66 4.47 6.87 13.67
N THR A 67 4.21 5.71 14.26
CA THR A 67 3.64 4.56 13.53
C THR A 67 2.27 4.92 12.94
N GLY A 68 1.90 4.29 11.82
CA GLY A 68 0.63 4.59 11.14
C GLY A 68 0.55 5.92 10.37
N THR A 69 1.61 6.75 10.36
CA THR A 69 1.57 8.04 9.64
C THR A 69 1.74 7.93 8.12
N GLY A 70 1.83 6.72 7.57
CA GLY A 70 1.93 6.52 6.12
C GLY A 70 3.33 6.73 5.52
N LYS A 71 4.40 6.65 6.32
CA LYS A 71 5.77 6.67 5.79
C LYS A 71 6.00 5.58 4.74
N THR A 72 5.69 4.33 5.10
CA THR A 72 5.86 3.16 4.23
C THR A 72 5.05 3.27 2.94
N ILE A 73 3.77 3.65 3.04
CA ILE A 73 2.88 3.72 1.87
C ILE A 73 3.28 4.84 0.92
N VAL A 74 3.73 6.00 1.43
CA VAL A 74 4.23 7.10 0.59
C VAL A 74 5.52 6.69 -0.12
N THR A 75 6.46 6.06 0.57
CA THR A 75 7.70 5.58 -0.05
C THR A 75 7.42 4.58 -1.15
N ARG A 76 6.58 3.57 -0.89
CA ARG A 76 6.18 2.58 -1.89
C ARG A 76 5.48 3.24 -3.08
N PHE A 77 4.57 4.19 -2.83
CA PHE A 77 3.87 4.91 -3.89
C PHE A 77 4.79 5.67 -4.84
N VAL A 78 5.80 6.34 -4.32
CA VAL A 78 6.76 7.06 -5.17
C VAL A 78 7.65 6.08 -5.94
N LEU A 79 8.15 5.02 -5.29
CA LEU A 79 9.00 4.01 -5.92
C LEU A 79 8.27 3.25 -7.04
N ASP A 80 7.03 2.80 -6.80
CA ASP A 80 6.22 2.14 -7.82
C ASP A 80 5.99 3.04 -9.04
N ARG A 81 5.87 4.35 -8.82
CA ARG A 81 5.68 5.33 -9.90
C ARG A 81 6.97 5.61 -10.66
N LEU A 82 8.11 5.58 -9.97
CA LEU A 82 9.45 5.68 -10.55
C LEU A 82 9.78 4.47 -11.41
N GLN A 83 9.43 3.25 -10.97
CA GLN A 83 9.66 2.01 -11.73
C GLN A 83 8.83 1.89 -13.01
N ARG A 84 7.69 2.59 -13.09
CA ARG A 84 6.83 2.62 -14.28
C ARG A 84 7.29 3.64 -15.33
N LYS A 85 8.37 4.37 -15.07
CA LYS A 85 8.96 5.37 -15.97
C LYS A 85 10.28 4.86 -16.51
#